data_AF-A0A160FRI3-F1
#
_entry.id   AF-A0A160FRI3-F1
#
_cell.length_a   1.000
_cell.length_b   1.000
_cell.length_c   1.000
_cell.angle_alpha   90.00
_cell.angle_beta   90.00
_cell.angle_gamma   90.00
#
_symmetry.space_group_name_H-M   'P 1'
#
loop_
_entity.id
_entity.type
_entity.pdbx_description
1 polymer ?
#
loop_
_entity_poly.entity_id
_entity_poly.type
_entity_poly.pdbx_seq_one_letter_code
_entity_poly.pdbx_strand_id
1 'polypeptide(L)'
;MTDVPEKKDAHREVTHLAGFSSSTSSSLPSSRRSSPLPSLHASRSFSFSASRRIWVLGACATAAALAFAGAGQPLSWIAPAFADAPAGGGLDAFLALSQRLTGRSGFDAVLGKRVYDALAKSDSQFAQNVAALNTWLQGHGGVPSDTVTQALQADQPALAKSVGAIMRAWYLGLVGDMPHVDVVAYEKALMFEPVKDVLTIPSYCRDVPFYWTQKPVSA
;
A
#
# COMPACT_ATOMS: atom_id res chain seq x y z
N MET A 1 -3.61 -28.43 -47.63
CA MET A 1 -3.36 -29.25 -46.44
C MET A 1 -2.25 -30.22 -46.81
N THR A 2 -1.01 -29.82 -46.56
CA THR A 2 0.20 -30.61 -46.86
C THR A 2 1.10 -30.49 -45.65
N ASP A 3 1.22 -31.63 -44.96
CA ASP A 3 2.08 -31.87 -43.80
C ASP A 3 3.55 -31.56 -44.10
N VAL A 4 4.20 -30.86 -43.18
CA VAL A 4 5.66 -30.68 -43.13
C VAL A 4 6.18 -31.60 -42.02
N PRO A 5 7.09 -32.55 -42.31
CA PRO A 5 7.62 -33.44 -41.27
C PRO A 5 8.63 -32.72 -40.37
N GLU A 6 8.42 -32.83 -39.06
CA GLU A 6 9.29 -32.33 -38.00
C GLU A 6 10.59 -33.15 -37.93
N LYS A 7 11.73 -32.51 -38.24
CA LYS A 7 13.06 -33.11 -38.14
C LYS A 7 13.54 -33.06 -36.68
N LYS A 8 13.47 -34.21 -36.03
CA LYS A 8 13.85 -34.44 -34.64
C LYS A 8 15.26 -35.01 -34.56
N ASP A 9 16.27 -34.16 -34.71
CA ASP A 9 17.67 -34.48 -34.37
C ASP A 9 18.48 -33.20 -34.19
N ALA A 10 18.74 -32.84 -32.93
CA ALA A 10 19.72 -31.81 -32.57
C ALA A 10 20.50 -32.27 -31.34
N HIS A 11 21.36 -33.27 -31.54
CA HIS A 11 22.49 -33.49 -30.64
C HIS A 11 23.50 -32.36 -30.87
N ARG A 12 23.59 -31.43 -29.92
CA ARG A 12 24.60 -30.37 -29.93
C ARG A 12 25.91 -30.97 -29.43
N GLU A 13 26.81 -31.23 -30.38
CA GLU A 13 28.20 -31.59 -30.14
C GLU A 13 28.90 -30.42 -29.43
N VAL A 14 29.40 -30.65 -28.21
CA VAL A 14 30.18 -29.69 -27.45
C VAL A 14 31.67 -29.98 -27.70
N THR A 15 32.27 -29.20 -28.59
CA THR A 15 33.71 -29.19 -28.81
C THR A 15 34.41 -28.54 -27.60
N HIS A 16 35.25 -29.31 -26.89
CA HIS A 16 36.12 -28.81 -25.84
C HIS A 16 37.26 -27.98 -26.44
N LEU A 17 37.31 -26.68 -26.15
CA LEU A 17 38.47 -25.83 -26.36
C LEU A 17 39.23 -25.66 -25.04
N ALA A 18 40.48 -26.11 -25.06
CA ALA A 18 41.44 -26.04 -23.99
C ALA A 18 41.96 -24.61 -23.77
N GLY A 19 42.28 -24.29 -22.51
CA GLY A 19 43.29 -23.29 -22.17
C GLY A 19 42.76 -21.98 -21.60
N PHE A 20 42.47 -21.96 -20.30
CA PHE A 20 42.66 -20.75 -19.50
C PHE A 20 43.35 -21.11 -18.17
N SER A 21 44.49 -20.45 -17.96
CA SER A 21 45.42 -20.65 -16.86
C SER A 21 44.79 -20.47 -15.48
N SER A 22 45.11 -21.42 -14.62
CA SER A 22 44.88 -21.43 -13.18
C SER A 22 45.51 -20.22 -12.48
N SER A 23 44.69 -19.42 -11.78
CA SER A 23 45.18 -18.49 -10.75
C SER A 23 45.06 -19.15 -9.38
N THR A 24 46.21 -19.26 -8.73
CA THR A 24 46.50 -20.03 -7.53
C THR A 24 45.80 -19.47 -6.28
N SER A 25 45.10 -20.35 -5.54
CA SER A 25 44.73 -20.13 -4.15
C SER A 25 45.97 -20.08 -3.26
N SER A 26 46.09 -19.07 -2.41
CA SER A 26 47.06 -19.04 -1.31
C SER A 26 46.33 -18.99 0.03
N SER A 27 46.54 -20.04 0.81
CA SER A 27 46.05 -20.24 2.16
C SER A 27 47.17 -20.02 3.20
N LEU A 28 46.85 -19.23 4.23
CA LEU A 28 47.31 -19.29 5.65
C LEU A 28 48.79 -18.94 5.96
N PRO A 29 49.09 -18.29 7.12
CA PRO A 29 49.06 -19.00 8.40
C PRO A 29 48.48 -18.26 9.62
N SER A 30 47.84 -19.06 10.48
CA SER A 30 47.64 -18.79 11.90
C SER A 30 48.99 -18.69 12.62
N SER A 31 49.25 -17.57 13.30
CA SER A 31 50.30 -17.46 14.30
C SER A 31 49.74 -16.98 15.63
N ARG A 32 49.67 -17.93 16.56
CA ARG A 32 49.50 -17.75 17.99
C ARG A 32 50.76 -17.06 18.54
N ARG A 33 50.63 -15.87 19.13
CA ARG A 33 51.67 -15.30 20.00
C ARG A 33 51.03 -14.70 21.26
N SER A 34 51.53 -15.21 22.38
CA SER A 34 51.24 -14.88 23.76
C SER A 34 51.66 -13.46 24.15
N SER A 35 50.96 -12.93 25.16
CA SER A 35 50.98 -11.60 25.78
C SER A 35 52.34 -11.15 26.32
N PRO A 36 52.51 -9.83 26.62
CA PRO A 36 52.27 -9.39 28.00
C PRO A 36 51.49 -8.07 28.14
N LEU A 37 50.91 -7.91 29.33
CA LEU A 37 50.13 -6.76 29.82
C LEU A 37 50.94 -5.45 29.85
N PRO A 38 50.25 -4.31 29.69
CA PRO A 38 50.44 -3.22 30.64
C PRO A 38 49.11 -2.84 31.31
N SER A 39 49.10 -3.02 32.63
CA SER A 39 48.09 -2.52 33.55
C SER A 39 48.29 -1.03 33.75
N LEU A 40 47.40 -0.17 33.23
CA LEU A 40 47.27 1.20 33.71
C LEU A 40 45.79 1.62 33.67
N HIS A 41 45.32 1.99 34.85
CA HIS A 41 44.02 2.57 35.18
C HIS A 41 43.46 3.51 34.10
N ALA A 42 42.22 3.26 33.69
CA ALA A 42 41.33 4.32 33.21
C ALA A 42 39.89 3.93 33.52
N SER A 43 39.48 4.17 34.77
CA SER A 43 38.08 4.17 35.18
C SER A 43 37.35 5.24 34.36
N ARG A 44 36.72 4.84 33.25
CA ARG A 44 35.78 5.70 32.54
C ARG A 44 34.46 5.69 33.31
N SER A 45 34.31 6.69 34.17
CA SER A 45 33.03 7.06 34.76
C SER A 45 32.07 7.44 33.63
N PHE A 46 31.05 6.61 33.41
CA PHE A 46 29.89 7.02 32.62
C PHE A 46 29.12 8.07 33.42
N SER A 47 29.42 9.34 33.17
CA SER A 47 28.61 10.43 33.69
C SER A 47 27.34 10.51 32.83
N PHE A 48 26.25 9.95 33.33
CA PHE A 48 24.92 10.19 32.79
C PHE A 48 24.59 11.67 33.03
N SER A 49 24.68 12.49 31.98
CA SER A 49 24.22 13.88 32.02
C SER A 49 22.70 13.89 32.07
N ALA A 50 22.15 13.86 33.29
CA ALA A 50 20.75 14.11 33.59
C ALA A 50 20.48 15.63 33.47
N SER A 51 20.50 16.17 32.26
CA SER A 51 20.27 17.59 31.99
C SER A 51 19.15 17.80 30.97
N ARG A 52 17.98 17.20 31.23
CA ARG A 52 16.71 17.48 30.53
C ARG A 52 15.50 17.45 31.47
N ARG A 53 15.71 17.77 32.75
CA ARG A 53 14.65 17.87 33.77
C ARG A 53 14.83 19.10 34.65
N ILE A 54 15.10 20.25 34.06
CA ILE A 54 14.79 21.54 34.68
C ILE A 54 14.41 22.43 33.51
N TRP A 55 13.13 22.78 33.42
CA TRP A 55 12.57 24.07 33.00
C TRP A 55 11.04 23.93 33.07
N VAL A 56 10.56 23.65 34.29
CA VAL A 56 9.27 24.11 34.76
C VAL A 56 9.61 25.23 35.74
N LEU A 57 8.83 26.31 35.70
CA LEU A 57 8.77 27.48 36.60
C LEU A 57 9.19 28.81 35.95
N GLY A 58 8.20 29.72 35.84
CA GLY A 58 8.35 31.13 35.48
C GLY A 58 7.10 31.67 34.79
N ALA A 59 5.93 31.70 35.44
CA ALA A 59 5.34 32.87 36.14
C ALA A 59 4.82 33.96 35.17
N CYS A 60 3.49 34.01 34.93
CA CYS A 60 2.51 34.91 35.58
C CYS A 60 2.62 36.39 35.21
N ALA A 61 1.61 36.91 34.48
CA ALA A 61 1.09 38.27 34.69
C ALA A 61 -0.40 38.33 34.28
N THR A 62 -1.19 38.78 35.25
CA THR A 62 -2.66 38.88 35.31
C THR A 62 -3.20 40.21 34.81
N ALA A 63 -4.49 40.23 34.40
CA ALA A 63 -5.53 41.25 34.69
C ALA A 63 -6.45 41.43 33.45
N ALA A 64 -7.77 41.62 33.54
CA ALA A 64 -8.75 41.54 34.61
C ALA A 64 -10.15 41.45 33.96
N ALA A 65 -11.13 41.10 34.79
CA ALA A 65 -12.55 40.86 34.52
C ALA A 65 -13.29 41.82 33.57
N LEU A 66 -14.19 41.25 32.77
CA LEU A 66 -15.58 41.71 32.71
C LEU A 66 -16.50 40.49 32.72
N ALA A 67 -17.05 40.19 33.91
CA ALA A 67 -18.18 39.31 34.08
C ALA A 67 -19.45 40.17 34.04
N PHE A 68 -20.36 39.89 33.10
CA PHE A 68 -21.79 40.08 33.32
C PHE A 68 -22.56 38.91 32.70
N ALA A 69 -23.29 38.25 33.59
CA ALA A 69 -24.31 37.23 33.44
C ALA A 69 -24.93 37.02 32.03
N GLY A 70 -24.89 35.77 31.57
CA GLY A 70 -25.77 35.23 30.54
C GLY A 70 -25.86 33.71 30.73
N ALA A 71 -27.00 33.24 31.23
CA ALA A 71 -27.23 31.86 31.61
C ALA A 71 -27.14 30.88 30.42
N GLY A 72 -26.51 29.72 30.67
CA GLY A 72 -26.86 28.43 30.06
C GLY A 72 -26.68 28.28 28.55
N GLN A 73 -25.43 28.14 28.08
CA GLN A 73 -25.17 27.38 26.85
C GLN A 73 -23.98 26.43 27.07
N PRO A 74 -24.11 25.12 26.72
CA PRO A 74 -22.97 24.23 26.74
C PRO A 74 -22.06 24.62 25.56
N LEU A 75 -20.89 25.17 25.91
CA LEU A 75 -19.76 25.33 25.01
C LEU A 75 -19.33 23.93 24.53
N SER A 76 -19.87 23.53 23.38
CA SER A 76 -19.36 22.43 22.57
C SER A 76 -18.04 22.86 21.95
N TRP A 77 -17.01 22.84 22.78
CA TRP A 77 -15.60 22.89 22.44
C TRP A 77 -15.25 21.93 21.28
N ILE A 78 -15.02 22.52 20.11
CA ILE A 78 -14.09 22.04 19.06
C ILE A 78 -14.21 20.52 18.79
N ALA A 79 -15.31 20.13 18.15
CA ALA A 79 -15.25 18.94 17.29
C ALA A 79 -14.37 19.30 16.08
N PRO A 80 -13.47 18.41 15.62
CA PRO A 80 -12.86 18.60 14.31
C PRO A 80 -14.02 18.67 13.30
N ALA A 81 -14.13 19.77 12.57
CA ALA A 81 -15.00 19.86 11.43
C ALA A 81 -14.42 18.93 10.36
N PHE A 82 -14.75 17.64 10.44
CA PHE A 82 -14.76 16.81 9.25
C PHE A 82 -15.77 17.48 8.33
N ALA A 83 -15.31 17.97 7.18
CA ALA A 83 -16.21 18.40 6.13
C ALA A 83 -17.21 17.25 5.93
N ASP A 84 -18.48 17.50 6.25
CA ASP A 84 -19.55 16.54 6.02
C ASP A 84 -19.44 16.17 4.55
N ALA A 85 -19.13 14.90 4.27
CA ALA A 85 -19.03 14.45 2.90
C ALA A 85 -20.39 14.78 2.25
N PRO A 86 -20.40 15.35 1.03
CA PRO A 86 -21.66 15.70 0.37
C PRO A 86 -22.60 14.51 0.44
N ALA A 87 -23.88 14.76 0.73
CA ALA A 87 -24.87 13.71 0.96
C ALA A 87 -24.75 12.61 -0.12
N GLY A 88 -24.42 11.39 0.29
CA GLY A 88 -24.19 10.25 -0.62
C GLY A 88 -22.75 10.02 -1.09
N GLY A 89 -21.76 10.74 -0.56
CA GLY A 89 -20.34 10.60 -0.90
C GLY A 89 -19.46 9.95 0.18
N GLY A 90 -20.02 9.64 1.36
CA GLY A 90 -19.30 9.08 2.51
C GLY A 90 -18.84 7.63 2.33
N LEU A 91 -18.20 7.08 3.36
CA LEU A 91 -17.61 5.74 3.37
C LEU A 91 -18.59 4.64 2.90
N ASP A 92 -19.82 4.64 3.41
CA ASP A 92 -20.82 3.62 3.05
C ASP A 92 -21.19 3.66 1.56
N ALA A 93 -21.33 4.87 1.01
CA ALA A 93 -21.61 5.06 -0.41
C ALA A 93 -20.43 4.65 -1.30
N PHE A 94 -19.20 4.88 -0.82
CA PHE A 94 -17.99 4.38 -1.48
C PHE A 94 -17.90 2.85 -1.46
N LEU A 95 -18.25 2.20 -0.34
CA LEU A 95 -18.24 0.74 -0.25
C LEU A 95 -19.30 0.12 -1.17
N ALA A 96 -20.49 0.70 -1.22
CA ALA A 96 -21.54 0.28 -2.17
C ALA A 96 -21.09 0.44 -3.63
N LEU A 97 -20.49 1.59 -3.97
CA LEU A 97 -19.91 1.83 -5.29
C LEU A 97 -18.83 0.80 -5.63
N SER A 98 -17.93 0.53 -4.68
CA SER A 98 -16.85 -0.42 -4.85
C SER A 98 -17.36 -1.85 -5.11
N GLN A 99 -18.44 -2.27 -4.44
CA GLN A 99 -19.05 -3.58 -4.68
C GLN A 99 -19.57 -3.70 -6.12
N ARG A 100 -20.22 -2.65 -6.62
CA ARG A 100 -20.75 -2.60 -8.00
C ARG A 100 -19.64 -2.62 -9.04
N LEU A 101 -18.58 -1.84 -8.84
CA LEU A 101 -17.45 -1.75 -9.78
C LEU A 101 -16.60 -3.03 -9.81
N THR A 102 -16.45 -3.70 -8.67
CA THR A 102 -15.57 -4.88 -8.56
C THR A 102 -16.32 -6.22 -8.67
N GLY A 103 -17.65 -6.22 -8.60
CA GLY A 103 -18.47 -7.43 -8.52
C GLY A 103 -18.36 -8.18 -7.20
N ARG A 104 -17.75 -7.58 -6.17
CA ARG A 104 -17.60 -8.21 -4.84
C ARG A 104 -18.82 -8.00 -3.96
N SER A 105 -19.09 -8.97 -3.10
CA SER A 105 -20.19 -8.92 -2.13
C SER A 105 -19.88 -8.11 -0.87
N GLY A 106 -18.60 -7.81 -0.60
CA GLY A 106 -18.20 -7.10 0.60
C GLY A 106 -16.71 -6.79 0.65
N PHE A 107 -16.34 -5.95 1.62
CA PHE A 107 -14.97 -5.54 1.90
C PHE A 107 -14.72 -5.56 3.41
N ASP A 108 -13.47 -5.80 3.79
CA ASP A 108 -13.02 -5.60 5.17
C ASP A 108 -13.20 -4.12 5.57
N ALA A 109 -13.82 -3.88 6.73
CA ALA A 109 -14.20 -2.53 7.15
C ALA A 109 -12.99 -1.62 7.40
N VAL A 110 -11.91 -2.17 7.96
CA VAL A 110 -10.69 -1.41 8.28
C VAL A 110 -9.97 -1.02 6.99
N LEU A 111 -9.82 -1.98 6.06
CA LEU A 111 -9.23 -1.74 4.76
C LEU A 111 -10.09 -0.77 3.94
N GLY A 112 -11.40 -0.95 3.93
CA GLY A 112 -12.35 -0.07 3.24
C GLY A 112 -12.21 1.39 3.70
N LYS A 113 -12.17 1.62 5.01
CA LYS A 113 -11.93 2.96 5.57
C LYS A 113 -10.57 3.53 5.16
N ARG A 114 -9.50 2.73 5.22
CA ARG A 114 -8.16 3.16 4.80
C ARG A 114 -8.12 3.59 3.33
N VAL A 115 -8.73 2.80 2.45
CA VAL A 115 -8.79 3.09 1.01
C VAL A 115 -9.57 4.38 0.77
N TYR A 116 -10.73 4.54 1.42
CA TYR A 116 -11.54 5.76 1.33
C TYR A 116 -10.76 6.99 1.79
N ASP A 117 -10.15 6.94 2.98
CA ASP A 117 -9.40 8.06 3.55
C ASP A 117 -8.23 8.47 2.65
N ALA A 118 -7.51 7.49 2.08
CA ALA A 118 -6.40 7.75 1.15
C ALA A 118 -6.88 8.40 -0.15
N LEU A 119 -7.98 7.92 -0.75
CA LEU A 119 -8.56 8.49 -1.96
C LEU A 119 -9.09 9.91 -1.72
N ALA A 120 -9.78 10.13 -0.61
CA ALA A 120 -10.27 11.46 -0.21
C ALA A 120 -9.13 12.46 0.07
N LYS A 121 -7.99 11.97 0.58
CA LYS A 121 -6.79 12.79 0.74
C LYS A 121 -6.10 13.09 -0.60
N SER A 122 -6.13 12.15 -1.54
CA SER A 122 -5.50 12.30 -2.87
C SER A 122 -6.30 13.20 -3.82
N ASP A 123 -7.62 13.29 -3.65
CA ASP A 123 -8.52 14.09 -4.47
C ASP A 123 -9.60 14.73 -3.60
N SER A 124 -9.57 16.07 -3.48
CA SER A 124 -10.53 16.82 -2.67
C SER A 124 -11.96 16.74 -3.21
N GLN A 125 -12.15 16.38 -4.48
CA GLN A 125 -13.47 16.15 -5.08
C GLN A 125 -13.94 14.70 -4.93
N PHE A 126 -13.14 13.80 -4.36
CA PHE A 126 -13.43 12.37 -4.34
C PHE A 126 -14.82 12.03 -3.78
N ALA A 127 -15.21 12.60 -2.65
CA ALA A 127 -16.53 12.34 -2.07
C ALA A 127 -17.68 12.83 -2.98
N GLN A 128 -17.51 13.96 -3.67
CA GLN A 128 -18.48 14.46 -4.66
C GLN A 128 -18.57 13.49 -5.85
N ASN A 129 -17.41 13.01 -6.32
CA ASN A 129 -17.32 12.06 -7.42
C ASN A 129 -17.96 10.71 -7.05
N VAL A 130 -17.82 10.24 -5.81
CA VAL A 130 -18.52 9.03 -5.31
C VAL A 130 -20.04 9.20 -5.36
N ALA A 131 -20.57 10.34 -4.90
CA ALA A 131 -22.01 10.62 -4.95
C ALA A 131 -22.52 10.68 -6.40
N ALA A 132 -21.78 11.36 -7.28
CA ALA A 132 -22.10 11.48 -8.70
C ALA A 132 -22.05 10.12 -9.42
N LEU A 133 -21.04 9.29 -9.14
CA LEU A 133 -20.92 7.95 -9.70
C LEU A 133 -22.07 7.03 -9.27
N ASN A 134 -22.45 7.07 -7.99
CA ASN A 134 -23.60 6.30 -7.51
C ASN A 134 -24.90 6.73 -8.21
N THR A 135 -25.10 8.04 -8.39
CA THR A 135 -26.26 8.58 -9.13
C THR A 135 -26.23 8.16 -10.60
N TRP A 136 -25.07 8.25 -11.24
CA TRP A 136 -24.89 7.85 -12.63
C TRP A 136 -25.20 6.35 -12.83
N LEU A 137 -24.69 5.48 -11.95
CA LEU A 137 -24.94 4.03 -12.01
C LEU A 137 -26.40 3.67 -11.77
N GLN A 138 -27.16 4.46 -11.00
CA GLN A 138 -28.61 4.25 -10.85
C GLN A 138 -29.35 4.55 -12.17
N GLY A 139 -28.95 5.60 -12.89
CA GLY A 139 -29.50 5.93 -14.21
C GLY A 139 -29.05 5.01 -15.34
N HIS A 140 -27.94 4.27 -15.15
CA HIS A 140 -27.27 3.46 -16.17
C HIS A 140 -27.09 2.00 -15.73
N GLY A 141 -28.03 1.47 -14.94
CA GLY A 141 -27.91 0.16 -14.26
C GLY A 141 -27.71 -1.08 -15.14
N GLY A 142 -27.75 -0.95 -16.46
CA GLY A 142 -27.41 -1.99 -17.43
C GLY A 142 -25.97 -1.96 -17.96
N VAL A 143 -25.17 -0.96 -17.60
CA VAL A 143 -23.78 -0.84 -18.05
C VAL A 143 -22.89 -1.86 -17.30
N PRO A 144 -22.23 -2.78 -18.01
CA PRO A 144 -21.27 -3.70 -17.40
C PRO A 144 -20.11 -2.96 -16.72
N SER A 145 -19.69 -3.43 -15.55
CA SER A 145 -18.66 -2.76 -14.71
C SER A 145 -17.34 -2.50 -15.45
N ASP A 146 -16.98 -3.36 -16.40
CA ASP A 146 -15.79 -3.27 -17.26
C ASP A 146 -15.88 -2.15 -18.31
N THR A 147 -17.09 -1.66 -18.62
CA THR A 147 -17.32 -0.61 -19.62
C THR A 147 -17.63 0.76 -19.01
N VAL A 148 -17.81 0.86 -17.68
CA VAL A 148 -18.17 2.11 -16.98
C VAL A 148 -17.17 3.23 -17.26
N THR A 149 -15.86 2.95 -17.20
CA THR A 149 -14.82 3.95 -17.47
C THR A 149 -14.93 4.49 -18.90
N GLN A 150 -15.16 3.60 -19.89
CA GLN A 150 -15.30 3.99 -21.29
C GLN A 150 -16.57 4.83 -21.51
N ALA A 151 -17.69 4.44 -20.88
CA ALA A 151 -18.94 5.17 -20.95
C ALA A 151 -18.83 6.59 -20.38
N LEU A 152 -18.04 6.78 -19.32
CA LEU A 152 -17.81 8.09 -18.70
C LEU A 152 -16.78 8.95 -19.44
N GLN A 153 -15.90 8.35 -20.24
CA GLN A 153 -14.70 9.02 -20.75
C GLN A 153 -15.00 10.25 -21.63
N ALA A 154 -16.09 10.21 -22.41
CA ALA A 154 -16.46 11.29 -23.32
C ALA A 154 -17.16 12.44 -22.60
N ASP A 155 -18.13 12.12 -21.74
CA ASP A 155 -19.03 13.11 -21.16
C ASP A 155 -18.59 13.59 -19.76
N GLN A 156 -17.94 12.72 -18.99
CA GLN A 156 -17.61 12.93 -17.58
C GLN A 156 -16.20 12.40 -17.25
N PRO A 157 -15.13 12.94 -17.88
CA PRO A 157 -13.77 12.42 -17.74
C PRO A 157 -13.24 12.46 -16.30
N ALA A 158 -13.72 13.41 -15.47
CA ALA A 158 -13.39 13.44 -14.04
C ALA A 158 -13.90 12.20 -13.29
N LEU A 159 -15.13 11.76 -13.59
CA LEU A 159 -15.68 10.55 -13.00
C LEU A 159 -14.98 9.29 -13.53
N ALA A 160 -14.65 9.26 -14.83
CA ALA A 160 -13.84 8.17 -15.39
C ALA A 160 -12.48 8.05 -14.68
N LYS A 161 -11.83 9.18 -14.39
CA LYS A 161 -10.60 9.22 -13.58
C LYS A 161 -10.83 8.66 -12.17
N SER A 162 -11.91 9.05 -11.50
CA SER A 162 -12.24 8.53 -10.17
C SER A 162 -12.51 7.02 -10.18
N VAL A 163 -13.19 6.47 -11.19
CA VAL A 163 -13.36 5.02 -11.36
C VAL A 163 -12.00 4.33 -11.50
N GLY A 164 -11.12 4.88 -12.34
CA GLY A 164 -9.75 4.39 -12.49
C GLY A 164 -8.96 4.39 -11.16
N ALA A 165 -9.06 5.46 -10.38
CA ALA A 165 -8.42 5.57 -9.06
C ALA A 165 -8.97 4.54 -8.06
N ILE A 166 -10.29 4.34 -8.01
CA ILE A 166 -10.95 3.33 -7.16
C ILE A 166 -10.48 1.93 -7.54
N MET A 167 -10.50 1.59 -8.83
CA MET A 167 -10.07 0.27 -9.33
C MET A 167 -8.59 0.03 -9.06
N ARG A 168 -7.74 1.05 -9.27
CA ARG A 168 -6.30 0.99 -8.95
C ARG A 168 -6.06 0.75 -7.45
N ALA A 169 -6.79 1.45 -6.58
CA ALA A 169 -6.67 1.30 -5.14
C ALA A 169 -7.05 -0.12 -4.68
N TRP A 170 -8.12 -0.69 -5.23
CA TRP A 170 -8.53 -2.04 -4.88
C TRP A 170 -7.61 -3.11 -5.47
N TYR A 171 -7.38 -3.09 -6.79
CA TYR A 171 -6.66 -4.17 -7.47
C TYR A 171 -5.16 -4.13 -7.23
N LEU A 172 -4.56 -2.94 -7.17
CA LEU A 172 -3.10 -2.79 -6.99
C LEU A 172 -2.71 -2.35 -5.59
N GLY A 173 -3.66 -1.88 -4.77
CA GLY A 173 -3.35 -1.36 -3.44
C GLY A 173 -2.64 0.00 -3.46
N LEU A 174 -2.77 0.77 -4.55
CA LEU A 174 -2.07 2.04 -4.76
C LEU A 174 -3.05 3.20 -4.91
N VAL A 175 -2.77 4.31 -4.23
CA VAL A 175 -3.52 5.57 -4.32
C VAL A 175 -2.59 6.71 -4.69
N GLY A 176 -3.08 7.64 -5.51
CA GLY A 176 -2.30 8.77 -6.00
C GLY A 176 -1.50 8.46 -7.26
N ASP A 177 -0.79 9.49 -7.73
CA ASP A 177 0.00 9.50 -8.96
C ASP A 177 1.47 9.78 -8.63
N MET A 178 2.37 9.32 -9.48
CA MET A 178 3.80 9.61 -9.31
C MET A 178 4.06 11.12 -9.28
N PRO A 179 4.96 11.61 -8.41
CA PRO A 179 5.85 10.85 -7.51
C PRO A 179 5.25 10.53 -6.12
N HIS A 180 3.98 10.83 -5.88
CA HIS A 180 3.33 10.71 -4.57
C HIS A 180 2.27 9.59 -4.58
N VAL A 181 2.73 8.35 -4.35
CA VAL A 181 1.87 7.16 -4.32
C VAL A 181 1.86 6.54 -2.92
N ASP A 182 0.66 6.36 -2.38
CA ASP A 182 0.41 5.68 -1.11
C ASP A 182 0.09 4.20 -1.35
N VAL A 183 0.78 3.29 -0.63
CA VAL A 183 0.46 1.86 -0.63
C VAL A 183 -0.52 1.56 0.50
N VAL A 184 -1.79 1.36 0.14
CA VAL A 184 -2.87 1.11 1.11
C VAL A 184 -3.07 -0.37 1.40
N ALA A 185 -2.75 -1.24 0.43
CA ALA A 185 -2.82 -2.68 0.53
C ALA A 185 -1.66 -3.33 -0.24
N TYR A 186 -1.17 -4.46 0.26
CA TYR A 186 -0.25 -5.31 -0.48
C TYR A 186 -0.82 -6.73 -0.58
N GLU A 187 -0.85 -7.44 0.55
CA GLU A 187 -1.40 -8.81 0.62
C GLU A 187 -2.89 -8.87 0.23
N LYS A 188 -3.66 -7.83 0.58
CA LYS A 188 -5.11 -7.76 0.34
C LYS A 188 -5.50 -7.11 -1.00
N ALA A 189 -4.54 -6.83 -1.89
CA ALA A 189 -4.82 -6.28 -3.20
C ALA A 189 -5.59 -7.30 -4.05
N LEU A 190 -6.67 -6.85 -4.72
CA LEU A 190 -7.63 -7.79 -5.33
C LEU A 190 -7.05 -8.61 -6.48
N MET A 191 -5.98 -8.13 -7.14
CA MET A 191 -5.37 -8.84 -8.27
C MET A 191 -4.78 -10.21 -7.89
N PHE A 192 -4.46 -10.44 -6.62
CA PHE A 192 -3.90 -11.71 -6.17
C PHE A 192 -4.95 -12.78 -5.89
N GLU A 193 -6.19 -12.39 -5.61
CA GLU A 193 -7.24 -13.33 -5.21
C GLU A 193 -7.57 -14.38 -6.28
N PRO A 194 -7.71 -14.02 -7.58
CA PRO A 194 -8.06 -14.99 -8.63
C PRO A 194 -6.96 -16.01 -8.93
N VAL A 195 -5.72 -15.77 -8.50
CA VAL A 195 -4.55 -16.59 -8.82
C VAL A 195 -3.90 -17.20 -7.58
N LYS A 196 -4.51 -17.04 -6.40
CA LYS A 196 -3.93 -17.46 -5.10
C LYS A 196 -3.68 -18.97 -4.99
N ASP A 197 -4.40 -19.77 -5.78
CA ASP A 197 -4.26 -21.22 -5.86
C ASP A 197 -2.99 -21.65 -6.61
N VAL A 198 -2.41 -20.79 -7.46
CA VAL A 198 -1.21 -21.09 -8.25
C VAL A 198 -0.04 -20.17 -7.92
N LEU A 199 -0.28 -18.87 -7.82
CA LEU A 199 0.76 -17.86 -7.63
C LEU A 199 0.87 -17.46 -6.16
N THR A 200 2.12 -17.29 -5.71
CA THR A 200 2.39 -16.71 -4.39
C THR A 200 2.58 -15.20 -4.53
N ILE A 201 2.08 -14.44 -3.56
CA ILE A 201 2.33 -13.00 -3.48
C ILE A 201 3.85 -12.79 -3.31
N PRO A 202 4.52 -11.91 -4.07
CA PRO A 202 5.96 -11.71 -3.94
C PRO A 202 6.35 -11.40 -2.49
N SER A 203 7.54 -11.81 -2.06
CA SER A 203 8.04 -11.76 -0.66
C SER A 203 7.34 -12.67 0.36
N TYR A 204 6.23 -13.32 0.02
CA TYR A 204 5.59 -14.33 0.87
C TYR A 204 6.03 -15.73 0.45
N CYS A 205 6.20 -16.62 1.44
CA CYS A 205 6.38 -18.05 1.19
C CYS A 205 5.03 -18.76 1.18
N ARG A 206 4.91 -19.79 0.35
CA ARG A 206 3.79 -20.73 0.35
C ARG A 206 4.20 -22.00 1.11
N ASP A 207 3.20 -22.76 1.60
CA ASP A 207 3.40 -23.89 2.52
C ASP A 207 4.44 -24.92 2.06
N VAL A 208 4.48 -25.26 0.76
CA VAL A 208 5.35 -26.34 0.24
C VAL A 208 6.37 -25.81 -0.79
N PRO A 209 7.68 -26.01 -0.57
CA PRO A 209 8.71 -25.72 -1.56
C PRO A 209 8.49 -26.47 -2.88
N PHE A 210 9.01 -25.93 -3.99
CA PHE A 210 8.94 -26.53 -5.32
C PHE A 210 7.52 -26.72 -5.91
N TYR A 211 6.50 -26.07 -5.35
CA TYR A 211 5.12 -26.15 -5.86
C TYR A 211 5.01 -25.80 -7.36
N TRP A 212 5.90 -24.93 -7.85
CA TRP A 212 5.97 -24.49 -9.25
C TRP A 212 6.36 -25.59 -10.25
N THR A 213 6.78 -26.77 -9.79
CA THR A 213 7.09 -27.93 -10.65
C THR A 213 5.83 -28.67 -11.10
N GLN A 214 4.72 -28.49 -10.37
CA GLN A 214 3.44 -29.12 -10.67
C GLN A 214 2.65 -28.26 -11.66
N LYS A 215 2.03 -28.88 -12.67
CA LYS A 215 1.11 -28.18 -13.56
C LYS A 215 -0.14 -27.77 -12.78
N PRO A 216 -0.58 -26.50 -12.84
CA PRO A 216 -1.84 -26.09 -12.25
C PRO A 216 -3.01 -26.90 -12.81
N VAL A 217 -3.95 -27.26 -11.95
CA VAL A 217 -5.24 -27.79 -12.39
C VAL A 217 -6.04 -26.66 -13.04
N SER A 218 -6.62 -26.90 -14.22
CA SER A 218 -7.53 -25.93 -14.84
C SER A 218 -8.77 -25.79 -13.96
N ALA A 219 -9.15 -24.54 -13.65
CA ALA A 219 -10.42 -24.22 -12.99
C ALA A 219 -11.61 -24.41 -13.93
#